data_AF-A0A960YLK6-F1
#
_entry.id   AF-A0A960YLK6-F1
#
_cell.length_a   1.000
_cell.length_b   1.000
_cell.length_c   1.000
_cell.angle_alpha   90.00
_cell.angle_beta   90.00
_cell.angle_gamma   90.00
#
_symmetry.space_group_name_H-M   'P 1'
#
loop_
_entity.id
_entity.type
_entity.pdbx_description
1 polymer ?
#
loop_
_entity_poly.entity_id
_entity_poly.type
_entity_poly.pdbx_seq_one_letter_code
_entity_poly.pdbx_strand_id
1 'polypeptide(L)'
;MSKQMKTVLKLASMSLFVVSLAACGSSQTTSTTRDLGSPLDIVNKGLAQYGYSPDQDGYGYKEVAFPLKDQKYIEDKLKQPLEEALNKVGDGYVLQVTGHTCSIGPRDQVGYRKGNVWYSTQRAKGVYDALIKAGFPKD
;
A
#
# COMPACT_ATOMS: atom_id res chain seq x y z
N MET A 1 -66.67 19.55 -35.97
CA MET A 1 -65.79 20.23 -36.95
C MET A 1 -64.37 20.16 -36.39
N SER A 2 -63.51 19.21 -36.75
CA SER A 2 -62.91 18.89 -38.06
C SER A 2 -61.83 19.88 -38.52
N LYS A 3 -60.56 19.50 -38.25
CA LYS A 3 -59.30 19.73 -38.97
C LYS A 3 -58.29 18.76 -38.29
N GLN A 4 -57.65 17.73 -38.88
CA GLN A 4 -57.28 17.39 -40.28
C GLN A 4 -56.54 18.57 -40.95
N MET A 5 -55.33 18.52 -41.53
CA MET A 5 -54.28 17.53 -41.82
C MET A 5 -52.96 18.36 -42.04
N LYS A 6 -51.73 17.88 -42.31
CA LYS A 6 -51.11 16.57 -42.67
C LYS A 6 -49.59 16.62 -42.36
N THR A 7 -48.91 15.46 -42.31
CA THR A 7 -47.46 15.16 -42.57
C THR A 7 -46.94 14.17 -41.48
N VAL A 8 -47.00 12.83 -41.58
CA VAL A 8 -46.70 11.83 -42.65
C VAL A 8 -45.21 11.49 -42.75
N LEU A 9 -44.89 10.19 -42.56
CA LEU A 9 -43.60 9.49 -42.85
C LEU A 9 -42.39 9.90 -41.96
N LYS A 10 -41.44 9.03 -41.56
CA LYS A 10 -41.17 7.57 -41.72
C LYS A 10 -40.00 7.26 -40.74
N LEU A 11 -39.92 6.17 -39.96
CA LEU A 11 -39.32 4.84 -40.26
C LEU A 11 -39.33 4.07 -38.89
N ALA A 12 -39.52 2.75 -38.84
CA ALA A 12 -38.48 1.73 -38.53
C ALA A 12 -37.42 2.12 -37.45
N SER A 13 -37.01 1.27 -36.49
CA SER A 13 -36.97 -0.20 -36.50
C SER A 13 -36.95 -0.80 -35.09
N MET A 14 -37.62 -1.94 -34.96
CA MET A 14 -37.29 -3.10 -34.11
C MET A 14 -35.83 -3.18 -33.61
N SER A 15 -35.66 -3.33 -32.28
CA SER A 15 -34.58 -4.09 -31.62
C SER A 15 -34.96 -4.45 -30.18
N LEU A 16 -35.33 -5.71 -29.94
CA LEU A 16 -35.33 -6.29 -28.58
C LEU A 16 -33.87 -6.43 -28.12
N PHE A 17 -33.46 -5.71 -27.08
CA PHE A 17 -32.22 -6.01 -26.37
C PHE A 17 -32.51 -6.94 -25.19
N VAL A 18 -32.59 -8.24 -25.49
CA VAL A 18 -32.52 -9.29 -24.47
C VAL A 18 -31.06 -9.40 -24.02
N VAL A 19 -30.70 -8.73 -22.93
CA VAL A 19 -29.40 -8.91 -22.29
C VAL A 19 -29.43 -10.23 -21.54
N SER A 20 -29.00 -11.29 -22.21
CA SER A 20 -28.77 -12.60 -21.61
C SER A 20 -27.61 -12.53 -20.62
N LEU A 21 -27.91 -12.52 -19.31
CA LEU A 21 -26.92 -12.78 -18.26
C LEU A 21 -26.54 -14.26 -18.25
N ALA A 22 -25.61 -14.63 -19.14
CA ALA A 22 -24.87 -15.87 -19.07
C ALA A 22 -23.37 -15.57 -19.25
N ALA A 23 -22.52 -16.36 -18.60
CA ALA A 23 -21.06 -16.22 -18.56
C ALA A 23 -20.51 -14.98 -17.82
N CYS A 24 -20.49 -15.03 -16.48
CA CYS A 24 -19.26 -14.76 -15.72
C CYS A 24 -19.25 -15.42 -14.33
N GLY A 25 -19.72 -16.67 -14.26
CA GLY A 25 -19.47 -17.55 -13.12
C GLY A 25 -18.01 -18.03 -13.15
N SER A 26 -17.06 -17.11 -12.97
CA SER A 26 -15.67 -17.49 -12.73
C SER A 26 -15.60 -18.12 -11.34
N SER A 27 -15.54 -19.44 -11.29
CA SER A 27 -15.11 -20.17 -10.11
C SER A 27 -13.68 -19.74 -9.80
N GLN A 28 -13.53 -18.76 -8.91
CA GLN A 28 -12.24 -18.44 -8.31
C GLN A 28 -11.85 -19.60 -7.40
N THR A 29 -11.20 -20.62 -7.98
CA THR A 29 -10.44 -21.59 -7.19
C THR A 29 -9.36 -20.82 -6.47
N THR A 30 -9.53 -20.60 -5.16
CA THR A 30 -8.52 -20.03 -4.28
C THR A 30 -7.40 -21.05 -4.03
N SER A 31 -6.68 -21.38 -5.09
CA SER A 31 -5.38 -22.04 -5.02
C SER A 31 -4.36 -21.02 -4.53
N THR A 32 -4.41 -20.69 -3.23
CA THR A 32 -3.42 -19.83 -2.55
C THR A 32 -2.12 -20.61 -2.29
N THR A 33 -1.59 -21.21 -3.35
CA THR A 33 -0.21 -21.68 -3.43
C THR A 33 0.44 -20.82 -4.50
N ARG A 34 0.78 -19.58 -4.11
CA ARG A 34 1.77 -18.82 -4.88
C ARG A 34 3.04 -19.63 -4.89
N ASP A 35 3.45 -20.07 -6.07
CA ASP A 35 4.79 -20.60 -6.27
C ASP A 35 5.79 -19.50 -5.85
N LEU A 36 6.69 -19.83 -4.92
CA LEU A 36 7.67 -18.88 -4.37
C LEU A 36 8.87 -18.77 -5.32
N GLY A 37 8.58 -18.57 -6.61
CA GLY A 37 9.56 -18.62 -7.69
C GLY A 37 10.42 -17.37 -7.81
N SER A 38 9.97 -16.21 -7.30
CA SER A 38 10.77 -14.99 -7.30
C SER A 38 11.59 -14.84 -6.00
N PRO A 39 12.86 -14.40 -6.07
CA PRO A 39 13.64 -14.07 -4.88
C PRO A 39 12.95 -13.04 -3.98
N LEU A 40 12.17 -12.13 -4.56
CA LEU A 40 11.37 -11.13 -3.84
C LEU A 40 10.26 -11.78 -2.99
N ASP A 41 9.54 -12.78 -3.50
CA ASP A 41 8.49 -13.48 -2.74
C ASP A 41 9.08 -14.27 -1.57
N ILE A 42 10.24 -14.92 -1.78
CA ILE A 42 10.99 -15.64 -0.74
C ILE A 42 11.44 -14.65 0.36
N VAL A 43 12.05 -13.52 -0.04
CA VAL A 43 12.53 -12.49 0.88
C VAL A 43 11.38 -11.83 1.64
N ASN A 44 10.31 -11.41 0.97
CA ASN A 44 9.15 -10.79 1.61
C ASN A 44 8.48 -11.74 2.61
N LYS A 45 8.32 -13.02 2.26
CA LYS A 45 7.79 -14.04 3.18
C LYS A 45 8.72 -14.28 4.36
N GLY A 46 10.03 -14.29 4.14
CA GLY A 46 11.04 -14.41 5.19
C GLY A 46 11.07 -13.21 6.15
N LEU A 47 10.86 -11.99 5.63
CA LEU A 47 10.86 -10.76 6.43
C LEU A 47 9.56 -10.56 7.23
N ALA A 48 8.44 -11.15 6.81
CA ALA A 48 7.13 -10.98 7.47
C ALA A 48 7.12 -11.39 8.96
N GLN A 49 8.02 -12.30 9.39
CA GLN A 49 8.14 -12.71 10.80
C GLN A 49 8.74 -11.63 11.72
N TYR A 50 9.41 -10.61 11.17
CA TYR A 50 10.01 -9.50 11.92
C TYR A 50 9.07 -8.29 12.06
N GLY A 51 7.75 -8.52 11.94
CA GLY A 51 6.74 -7.50 12.21
C GLY A 51 6.88 -6.95 13.64
N TYR A 52 7.17 -5.67 13.75
CA TYR A 52 7.43 -5.00 15.03
C TYR A 52 6.30 -4.02 15.37
N SER A 53 5.66 -4.24 16.51
CA SER A 53 4.64 -3.36 17.09
C SER A 53 4.78 -3.41 18.62
N PRO A 54 5.70 -2.62 19.21
CA PRO A 54 5.96 -2.68 20.64
C PRO A 54 4.69 -2.30 21.40
N ASP A 55 4.36 -3.05 22.46
CA ASP A 55 3.18 -2.77 23.30
C ASP A 55 1.82 -2.83 22.55
N GLN A 56 1.80 -3.37 21.31
CA GLN A 56 0.74 -3.24 20.29
C GLN A 56 0.46 -1.81 19.80
N ASP A 57 1.21 -0.82 20.29
CA ASP A 57 1.09 0.58 19.93
C ASP A 57 2.21 1.00 18.96
N GLY A 58 1.83 1.70 17.90
CA GLY A 58 2.78 2.41 17.05
C GLY A 58 3.19 3.74 17.66
N TYR A 59 3.57 4.69 16.80
CA TYR A 59 3.74 6.09 17.21
C TYR A 59 2.47 6.65 17.85
N GLY A 60 2.61 7.33 18.99
CA GLY A 60 1.53 8.04 19.66
C GLY A 60 0.85 9.10 18.79
N TYR A 61 -0.31 9.59 19.22
CA TYR A 61 -1.12 10.52 18.44
C TYR A 61 -0.34 11.80 18.10
N LYS A 62 -0.09 12.03 16.81
CA LYS A 62 0.72 13.14 16.26
C LYS A 62 2.18 13.18 16.69
N GLU A 63 2.69 12.14 17.33
CA GLU A 63 4.12 12.02 17.63
C GLU A 63 4.92 11.67 16.38
N VAL A 64 6.16 12.16 16.32
CA VAL A 64 7.11 11.92 15.21
C VAL A 64 8.51 11.56 15.68
N ALA A 65 8.79 11.65 16.97
CA ALA A 65 10.08 11.25 17.53
C ALA A 65 10.24 9.74 17.39
N PHE A 66 11.38 9.30 16.83
CA PHE A 66 11.67 7.87 16.74
C PHE A 66 12.21 7.36 18.08
N PRO A 67 11.56 6.38 18.74
CA PRO A 67 11.99 5.91 20.05
C PRO A 67 13.36 5.23 20.03
N LEU A 68 14.16 5.44 21.09
CA LEU A 68 15.44 4.75 21.24
C LEU A 68 15.28 3.22 21.37
N LYS A 69 14.16 2.75 21.93
CA LYS A 69 13.84 1.31 22.01
C LYS A 69 13.66 0.69 20.61
N ASP A 70 13.05 1.43 19.69
CA ASP A 70 12.81 1.01 18.31
C ASP A 70 14.13 1.06 17.49
N GLN A 71 14.98 2.07 17.71
CA GLN A 71 16.33 2.12 17.15
C GLN A 71 17.16 0.89 17.58
N LYS A 72 17.06 0.49 18.85
CA LYS A 72 17.70 -0.73 19.36
C LYS A 72 17.14 -2.00 18.72
N TYR A 73 15.84 -2.08 18.47
CA TYR A 73 15.27 -3.21 17.73
C TYR A 73 15.84 -3.32 16.29
N ILE A 74 16.06 -2.18 15.60
CA ILE A 74 16.72 -2.20 14.29
C ILE A 74 18.13 -2.80 14.39
N GLU A 75 18.95 -2.29 15.32
CA GLU A 75 20.33 -2.74 15.54
C GLU A 75 20.43 -4.22 15.96
N ASP A 76 19.61 -4.64 16.92
CA ASP A 76 19.74 -5.93 17.60
C ASP A 76 18.92 -7.07 16.96
N LYS A 77 17.96 -6.77 16.07
CA LYS A 77 17.01 -7.75 15.49
C LYS A 77 16.78 -7.65 13.99
N LEU A 78 16.72 -6.45 13.40
CA LEU A 78 16.43 -6.31 11.97
C LEU A 78 17.67 -6.27 11.07
N LYS A 79 18.83 -5.82 11.59
CA LYS A 79 20.02 -5.57 10.77
C LYS A 79 20.43 -6.78 9.91
N GLN A 80 20.79 -7.90 10.53
CA GLN A 80 21.22 -9.09 9.79
C GLN A 80 20.14 -9.61 8.82
N PRO A 81 18.85 -9.79 9.20
CA PRO A 81 17.81 -10.20 8.27
C PRO A 81 17.63 -9.29 7.05
N LEU A 82 17.78 -7.97 7.22
CA LEU A 82 17.70 -7.00 6.13
C LEU A 82 18.95 -7.04 5.23
N GLU A 83 20.15 -7.20 5.79
CA GLU A 83 21.38 -7.41 5.00
C GLU A 83 21.30 -8.71 4.17
N GLU A 84 20.84 -9.82 4.78
CA GLU A 84 20.59 -11.07 4.07
C GLU A 84 19.52 -10.95 2.98
N ALA A 85 18.47 -10.16 3.22
CA ALA A 85 17.42 -9.90 2.25
C ALA A 85 17.93 -9.12 1.04
N LEU A 86 18.69 -8.04 1.26
CA LEU A 86 19.29 -7.23 0.19
C LEU A 86 20.26 -8.07 -0.66
N ASN A 87 21.12 -8.86 -0.03
CA ASN A 87 22.03 -9.77 -0.71
C ASN A 87 21.30 -10.86 -1.55
N LYS A 88 20.06 -11.23 -1.20
CA LYS A 88 19.25 -12.23 -1.92
C LYS A 88 18.46 -11.66 -3.09
N VAL A 89 18.07 -10.38 -3.07
CA VAL A 89 17.38 -9.73 -4.20
C VAL A 89 18.35 -9.24 -5.28
N GLY A 90 19.58 -8.93 -4.89
CA GLY A 90 20.65 -8.49 -5.79
C GLY A 90 20.58 -7.00 -6.14
N ASP A 91 21.44 -6.59 -7.08
CA ASP A 91 21.61 -5.19 -7.46
C ASP A 91 20.37 -4.60 -8.15
N GLY A 92 20.18 -3.28 -8.00
CA GLY A 92 19.06 -2.54 -8.60
C GLY A 92 17.80 -2.48 -7.76
N TYR A 93 17.77 -3.13 -6.59
CA TYR A 93 16.72 -2.99 -5.58
C TYR A 93 17.11 -2.00 -4.48
N VAL A 94 16.11 -1.33 -3.89
CA VAL A 94 16.29 -0.35 -2.81
C VAL A 94 15.42 -0.69 -1.60
N LEU A 95 15.90 -0.37 -0.39
CA LEU A 95 15.13 -0.51 0.83
C LEU A 95 14.19 0.69 1.02
N GLN A 96 12.94 0.56 0.58
CA GLN A 96 11.95 1.63 0.72
C GLN A 96 11.32 1.67 2.13
N VAL A 97 11.56 2.76 2.85
CA VAL A 97 10.86 3.06 4.12
C VAL A 97 9.57 3.83 3.84
N THR A 98 8.41 3.23 4.14
CA THR A 98 7.09 3.86 3.96
C THR A 98 6.41 4.12 5.29
N GLY A 99 6.04 5.37 5.55
CA GLY A 99 5.32 5.76 6.76
C GLY A 99 3.80 5.71 6.56
N HIS A 100 3.08 5.28 7.59
CA HIS A 100 1.61 5.23 7.59
C HIS A 100 1.01 6.06 8.73
N THR A 101 -0.25 6.45 8.54
CA THR A 101 -1.09 7.15 9.51
C THR A 101 -2.52 6.62 9.39
N CYS A 102 -3.33 6.77 10.44
CA CYS A 102 -4.76 6.47 10.37
C CYS A 102 -5.52 7.57 9.58
N SER A 103 -6.80 7.33 9.32
CA SER A 103 -7.69 8.28 8.61
C SER A 103 -8.11 9.51 9.44
N ILE A 104 -7.66 9.64 10.69
CA ILE A 104 -8.03 10.75 11.57
C ILE A 104 -7.25 12.00 11.18
N GLY A 105 -7.95 13.07 10.84
CA GLY A 105 -7.37 14.36 10.46
C GLY A 105 -7.25 14.55 8.94
N PRO A 106 -6.80 15.74 8.50
CA PRO A 106 -6.67 16.03 7.07
C PRO A 106 -5.46 15.31 6.48
N ARG A 107 -5.57 14.88 5.22
CA ARG A 107 -4.45 14.35 4.43
C ARG A 107 -3.30 15.36 4.36
N ASP A 108 -3.61 16.58 3.95
CA ASP A 108 -2.68 17.66 3.68
C ASP A 108 -2.77 18.75 4.77
N GLN A 109 -1.86 19.74 4.76
CA GLN A 109 -1.85 20.79 5.79
C GLN A 109 -3.10 21.69 5.69
N VAL A 110 -3.77 21.96 6.81
CA VAL A 110 -4.92 22.88 6.89
C VAL A 110 -4.61 24.01 7.87
N GLY A 111 -4.41 25.21 7.34
CA GLY A 111 -3.93 26.36 8.11
C GLY A 111 -2.58 26.06 8.77
N TYR A 112 -2.51 26.19 10.10
CA TYR A 112 -1.32 25.86 10.90
C TYR A 112 -1.20 24.37 11.25
N ARG A 113 -2.23 23.55 10.99
CA ARG A 113 -2.26 22.13 11.40
C ARG A 113 -1.66 21.24 10.32
N LYS A 114 -0.58 20.53 10.67
CA LYS A 114 0.05 19.53 9.78
C LYS A 114 -0.94 18.42 9.41
N GLY A 115 -0.86 17.98 8.16
CA GLY A 115 -1.64 16.87 7.63
C GLY A 115 -0.95 15.53 7.81
N ASN A 116 -1.70 14.46 7.61
CA ASN A 116 -1.26 13.07 7.78
C ASN A 116 -0.06 12.70 6.89
N VAL A 117 0.04 13.26 5.67
CA VAL A 117 1.21 13.11 4.77
C VAL A 117 2.51 13.64 5.40
N TRP A 118 2.43 14.70 6.21
CA TRP A 118 3.60 15.23 6.92
C TRP A 118 4.01 14.29 8.05
N TYR A 119 3.04 13.82 8.86
CA TYR A 119 3.32 12.90 9.97
C TYR A 119 3.90 11.57 9.48
N SER A 120 3.35 10.95 8.43
CA SER A 120 3.92 9.74 7.84
C SER A 120 5.35 9.96 7.34
N THR A 121 5.61 11.09 6.68
CA THR A 121 6.95 11.42 6.16
C THR A 121 7.98 11.60 7.28
N GLN A 122 7.64 12.28 8.38
CA GLN A 122 8.58 12.43 9.51
C GLN A 122 8.88 11.09 10.20
N ARG A 123 7.86 10.23 10.36
CA ARG A 123 8.01 8.88 10.94
C ARG A 123 8.87 7.98 10.05
N ALA A 124 8.67 8.03 8.73
CA ALA A 124 9.53 7.33 7.77
C ALA A 124 10.98 7.84 7.84
N LYS A 125 11.19 9.16 7.94
CA LYS A 125 12.53 9.74 8.09
C LYS A 125 13.24 9.24 9.37
N GLY A 126 12.52 9.15 10.49
CA GLY A 126 13.09 8.62 11.73
C GLY A 126 13.63 7.19 11.60
N VAL A 127 12.88 6.32 10.91
CA VAL A 127 13.31 4.93 10.61
C VAL A 127 14.48 4.91 9.61
N TYR A 128 14.45 5.75 8.58
CA TYR A 128 15.55 5.89 7.60
C TYR A 128 16.86 6.37 8.27
N ASP A 129 16.79 7.41 9.11
CA ASP A 129 17.95 7.91 9.88
C ASP A 129 18.51 6.82 10.82
N ALA A 130 17.64 5.99 11.41
CA ALA A 130 18.04 4.88 12.26
C ALA A 130 18.69 3.71 11.49
N LEU A 131 18.22 3.39 10.30
CA LEU A 131 18.84 2.40 9.41
C LEU A 131 20.25 2.86 9.00
N ILE A 132 20.43 4.12 8.60
CA ILE A 132 21.76 4.68 8.32
C ILE A 132 22.68 4.56 9.54
N LYS A 133 22.17 4.87 10.74
CA LYS A 133 22.92 4.77 11.99
C LYS A 133 23.29 3.33 12.36
N ALA A 134 22.47 2.35 11.97
CA ALA A 134 22.78 0.92 12.09
C ALA A 134 23.81 0.43 11.03
N GLY A 135 24.11 1.25 10.02
CA GLY A 135 25.14 1.00 9.01
C GLY A 135 24.63 0.69 7.60
N PHE A 136 23.33 0.86 7.34
CA PHE A 136 22.79 0.74 5.97
C PHE A 136 23.24 1.92 5.09
N PRO A 137 23.41 1.71 3.76
CA PRO A 137 23.70 2.79 2.83
C PRO A 137 22.56 3.83 2.77
N LYS A 138 22.85 5.00 2.22
CA LYS A 138 21.85 6.08 2.05
C LYS A 138 21.08 5.98 0.74
N ASP A 139 21.67 5.24 -0.19
CA ASP A 139 21.43 5.11 -1.62
C ASP A 139 21.33 3.63 -2.00
#